data_AF-A0AAD4E144-F1
#
_entry.id   AF-A0AAD4E144-F1
#
_cell.length_a   1.000
_cell.length_b   1.000
_cell.length_c   1.000
_cell.angle_alpha   90.00
_cell.angle_beta   90.00
_cell.angle_gamma   90.00
#
_symmetry.space_group_name_H-M   'P 1'
#
loop_
_entity.id
_entity.type
_entity.pdbx_description
1 polymer ?
#
loop_
_entity_poly.entity_id
_entity_poly.type
_entity_poly.pdbx_seq_one_letter_code
_entity_poly.pdbx_strand_id
1 'polypeptide(L)'
;MAIEEVCRIFQEYLRESIPHRLIAISKMEVVEQQWVEELYMPSIRAVTEKDIEQHTFYLNQRRDEVIRNIVKGIVRYAILSHRWCREGEVTLQEMTSGSTKLGKPSSCHKLANFCQKAAEYGCGFAWADTCCIDRSNPSPEELNKAMPRMFRWYRNAHVCIVYLAESLTLDDFLCDSWFLQSWTLQELLAPVRVKFYGRTWRPINTRADNDKADRKLLAALSTGTGIPVQDIQCYWAGTERVREKLMWASRRTSRLAEDGAYSLLALFDVHMNVEYGIGDEAFGRLMEMLLQRSQECDMLAWAGIASTKYVFLPPSAQGYSVHYLDESYNPSHDHYGLRGDQDMSVVDGRLRVKLSCRVATMHVHSCQRGCPPM
;
A
#
# COMPACT_ATOMS: atom_id res chain seq x y z
N MET A 1 -10.17 -22.25 -28.14
CA MET A 1 -10.42 -20.85 -27.74
C MET A 1 -9.94 -20.57 -26.31
N ALA A 2 -10.30 -21.37 -25.29
CA ALA A 2 -9.80 -21.21 -23.91
C ALA A 2 -8.28 -20.97 -23.78
N ILE A 3 -7.46 -21.83 -24.41
CA ILE A 3 -6.00 -21.82 -24.18
C ILE A 3 -5.36 -20.50 -24.61
N GLU A 4 -5.75 -19.95 -25.77
CA GLU A 4 -5.22 -18.67 -26.27
C GLU A 4 -5.61 -17.50 -25.35
N GLU A 5 -6.86 -17.50 -24.88
CA GLU A 5 -7.36 -16.50 -23.94
C GLU A 5 -6.63 -16.56 -22.60
N VAL A 6 -6.43 -17.76 -22.05
CA VAL A 6 -5.70 -18.00 -20.81
C VAL A 6 -4.24 -17.58 -20.94
N CYS A 7 -3.56 -17.93 -22.04
CA CYS A 7 -2.19 -17.49 -22.31
C CYS A 7 -2.09 -15.96 -22.38
N ARG A 8 -3.03 -15.30 -23.08
CA ARG A 8 -3.07 -13.83 -23.19
C ARG A 8 -3.23 -13.16 -21.83
N ILE A 9 -4.17 -13.65 -21.02
CA ILE A 9 -4.42 -13.11 -19.66
C ILE A 9 -3.22 -13.37 -18.75
N PHE A 10 -2.54 -14.52 -18.89
CA PHE A 10 -1.31 -14.79 -18.15
C PHE A 10 -0.20 -13.78 -18.48
N GLN A 11 0.03 -13.48 -19.75
CA GLN A 11 1.03 -12.49 -20.17
C GLN A 11 0.69 -11.07 -19.70
N GLU A 12 -0.59 -10.69 -19.74
CA GLU A 12 -1.09 -9.43 -19.15
C GLU A 12 -0.84 -9.39 -17.64
N TYR A 13 -1.14 -10.49 -16.94
CA TYR A 13 -0.92 -10.62 -15.50
C TYR A 13 0.57 -10.48 -15.12
N LEU A 14 1.48 -11.15 -15.85
CA LEU A 14 2.92 -11.02 -15.65
C LEU A 14 3.37 -9.56 -15.80
N ARG A 15 3.01 -8.92 -16.92
CA ARG A 15 3.45 -7.55 -17.23
C ARG A 15 2.92 -6.50 -16.27
N GLU A 16 1.70 -6.66 -15.76
CA GLU A 16 1.04 -5.61 -14.97
C GLU A 16 1.00 -5.88 -13.47
N SER A 17 1.02 -7.13 -13.03
CA SER A 17 0.66 -7.53 -11.67
C SER A 17 1.75 -8.31 -10.93
N ILE A 18 2.74 -8.81 -11.66
CA ILE A 18 3.91 -9.46 -11.09
C ILE A 18 5.07 -8.45 -11.06
N PRO A 19 5.92 -8.45 -10.01
CA PRO A 19 7.15 -7.68 -10.02
C PRO A 19 8.08 -8.06 -11.17
N HIS A 20 8.89 -7.11 -11.67
CA HIS A 20 9.82 -7.37 -12.78
C HIS A 20 10.91 -8.39 -12.43
N ARG A 21 11.28 -8.43 -11.14
CA ARG A 21 12.25 -9.37 -10.58
C ARG A 21 11.64 -10.04 -9.35
N LEU A 22 11.89 -11.33 -9.21
CA LEU A 22 11.49 -12.14 -8.07
C LEU A 22 12.69 -12.97 -7.61
N ILE A 23 12.65 -13.47 -6.39
CA ILE A 23 13.58 -14.46 -5.87
C ILE A 23 12.96 -15.84 -6.14
N ALA A 24 13.65 -16.69 -6.90
CA ALA A 24 13.33 -18.10 -6.99
C ALA A 24 13.77 -18.79 -5.68
N ILE A 25 12.80 -19.16 -4.83
CA ILE A 25 13.10 -19.65 -3.47
C ILE A 25 13.95 -20.93 -3.49
N SER A 26 13.74 -21.80 -4.48
CA SER A 26 14.49 -23.06 -4.62
C SER A 26 15.99 -22.87 -4.85
N LYS A 27 16.40 -21.72 -5.41
CA LYS A 27 17.80 -21.41 -5.73
C LYS A 27 18.36 -20.26 -4.91
N MET A 28 17.50 -19.48 -4.25
CA MET A 28 17.87 -18.21 -3.62
C MET A 28 18.54 -17.24 -4.62
N GLU A 29 18.02 -17.19 -5.84
CA GLU A 29 18.53 -16.35 -6.94
C GLU A 29 17.44 -15.38 -7.42
N VAL A 30 17.84 -14.18 -7.84
CA VAL A 30 16.93 -13.24 -8.49
C VAL A 30 16.72 -13.66 -9.95
N VAL A 31 15.46 -13.74 -10.35
CA VAL A 31 15.02 -14.11 -11.70
C VAL A 31 14.07 -13.06 -12.25
N GLU A 32 14.04 -12.93 -13.58
CA GLU A 32 13.15 -12.01 -14.28
C GLU A 32 11.81 -12.65 -14.64
N GLN A 33 10.84 -11.82 -15.02
CA GLN A 33 9.50 -12.28 -15.41
C GLN A 33 9.50 -13.32 -16.54
N GLN A 34 10.44 -13.24 -17.48
CA GLN A 34 10.57 -14.22 -18.55
C GLN A 34 10.77 -15.64 -18.00
N TRP A 35 11.57 -15.78 -16.94
CA TRP A 35 11.79 -17.09 -16.33
C TRP A 35 10.52 -17.63 -15.66
N VAL A 36 9.74 -16.74 -15.04
CA VAL A 36 8.42 -17.08 -14.46
C VAL A 36 7.46 -17.52 -15.56
N GLU A 37 7.46 -16.83 -16.71
CA GLU A 37 6.67 -17.18 -17.87
C GLU A 37 7.01 -18.59 -18.36
N GLU A 38 8.29 -18.85 -18.63
CA GLU A 38 8.77 -20.15 -19.11
C GLU A 38 8.44 -21.30 -18.15
N LEU A 39 8.62 -21.07 -16.84
CA LEU A 39 8.36 -22.08 -15.82
C LEU A 39 6.87 -22.47 -15.74
N TYR A 40 5.96 -21.49 -15.81
CA TYR A 40 4.54 -21.74 -15.61
C TYR A 40 3.73 -21.92 -16.89
N MET A 41 4.26 -21.55 -18.06
CA MET A 41 3.57 -21.71 -19.34
C MET A 41 3.00 -23.13 -19.56
N PRO A 42 3.68 -24.24 -19.18
CA PRO A 42 3.10 -25.58 -19.27
C PRO A 42 1.82 -25.75 -18.42
N SER A 43 1.82 -25.23 -17.19
CA SER A 43 0.65 -25.27 -16.30
C SER A 43 -0.49 -24.38 -16.81
N ILE A 44 -0.16 -23.23 -17.37
CA ILE A 44 -1.11 -22.28 -17.97
C ILE A 44 -1.79 -22.89 -19.20
N ARG A 45 -1.03 -23.57 -20.07
CA ARG A 45 -1.57 -24.28 -21.25
C ARG A 45 -2.40 -25.52 -20.89
N ALA A 46 -2.24 -26.05 -19.69
CA ALA A 46 -3.03 -27.17 -19.20
C ALA A 46 -4.42 -26.77 -18.69
N VAL A 47 -4.69 -25.47 -18.52
CA VAL A 47 -6.01 -24.97 -18.09
C VAL A 47 -7.05 -25.24 -19.18
N THR A 48 -8.14 -25.92 -18.79
CA THR A 48 -9.24 -26.33 -19.66
C THR A 48 -10.48 -25.44 -19.49
N GLU A 49 -11.44 -25.53 -20.42
CA GLU A 49 -12.75 -24.88 -20.25
C GLU A 49 -13.47 -25.36 -18.99
N LYS A 50 -13.35 -26.65 -18.68
CA LYS A 50 -13.93 -27.24 -17.48
C LYS A 50 -13.37 -26.59 -16.21
N ASP A 51 -12.07 -26.28 -16.17
CA ASP A 51 -11.47 -25.59 -15.04
C ASP A 51 -12.07 -24.18 -14.88
N ILE A 52 -12.28 -23.45 -15.98
CA ILE A 52 -12.87 -22.10 -15.97
C ILE A 52 -14.32 -22.16 -15.49
N GLU A 53 -15.12 -23.09 -16.01
CA GLU A 53 -16.51 -23.28 -15.60
C GLU A 53 -16.62 -23.67 -14.11
N GLN A 54 -15.73 -24.53 -13.62
CA GLN A 54 -15.70 -24.96 -12.21
C GLN A 54 -15.31 -23.85 -11.24
N HIS A 55 -14.51 -22.88 -11.66
CA HIS A 55 -14.10 -21.74 -10.83
C HIS A 55 -15.03 -20.53 -10.97
N THR A 56 -16.18 -20.68 -11.63
CA THR A 56 -17.21 -19.65 -11.68
C THR A 56 -18.03 -19.70 -10.39
N PHE A 57 -17.74 -18.79 -9.46
CA PHE A 57 -18.36 -18.81 -8.13
C PHE A 57 -19.76 -18.19 -8.09
N TYR A 58 -20.05 -17.25 -8.98
CA TYR A 58 -21.30 -16.48 -8.99
C TYR A 58 -21.95 -16.49 -10.38
N LEU A 59 -23.29 -16.49 -10.40
CA LEU A 59 -24.06 -16.21 -11.61
C LEU A 59 -23.65 -14.84 -12.14
N ASN A 60 -23.22 -14.78 -13.42
CA ASN A 60 -22.72 -13.60 -14.12
C ASN A 60 -21.29 -13.13 -13.78
N GLN A 61 -20.46 -13.95 -13.13
CA GLN A 61 -19.04 -13.60 -13.00
C GLN A 61 -18.40 -13.51 -14.40
N ARG A 62 -17.61 -12.46 -14.64
CA ARG A 62 -16.96 -12.30 -15.93
C ARG A 62 -15.88 -13.36 -16.11
N ARG A 63 -15.88 -14.01 -17.27
CA ARG A 63 -14.93 -15.07 -17.63
C ARG A 63 -13.47 -14.66 -17.47
N ASP A 64 -13.11 -13.44 -17.87
CA ASP A 64 -11.75 -12.92 -17.76
C ASP A 64 -11.29 -12.78 -16.30
N GLU A 65 -12.20 -12.48 -15.37
CA GLU A 65 -11.92 -12.44 -13.94
C GLU A 65 -11.64 -13.83 -13.38
N VAL A 66 -12.42 -14.83 -13.79
CA VAL A 66 -12.20 -16.24 -13.39
C VAL A 66 -10.83 -16.72 -13.86
N ILE A 67 -10.47 -16.46 -15.12
CA ILE A 67 -9.16 -16.81 -15.66
C ILE A 67 -8.04 -16.11 -14.89
N ARG A 68 -8.18 -14.80 -14.57
CA ARG A 68 -7.20 -14.08 -13.73
C ARG A 68 -7.01 -14.75 -12.38
N ASN A 69 -8.08 -15.22 -11.74
CA ASN A 69 -8.00 -15.90 -10.44
C ASN A 69 -7.30 -17.25 -10.54
N ILE A 70 -7.56 -18.03 -11.61
CA ILE A 70 -6.82 -19.28 -11.88
C ILE A 70 -5.33 -18.99 -12.08
N VAL A 71 -4.98 -18.00 -12.92
CA VAL A 71 -3.60 -17.60 -13.16
C VAL A 71 -2.89 -17.17 -11.87
N LYS A 72 -3.53 -16.36 -11.03
CA LYS A 72 -3.03 -15.98 -9.69
C LYS A 72 -2.81 -17.19 -8.78
N GLY A 73 -3.69 -18.19 -8.88
CA GLY A 73 -3.61 -19.44 -8.12
C GLY A 73 -2.41 -20.30 -8.51
N ILE A 74 -2.00 -20.25 -9.79
CA ILE A 74 -0.84 -20.96 -10.34
C ILE A 74 0.47 -20.25 -9.99
N VAL A 75 0.54 -18.93 -10.22
CA VAL A 75 1.77 -18.14 -10.02
C VAL A 75 1.76 -17.49 -8.64
N ARG A 76 2.23 -18.25 -7.65
CA ARG A 76 2.29 -17.80 -6.25
C ARG A 76 3.65 -17.23 -5.89
N TYR A 77 3.64 -16.00 -5.39
CA TYR A 77 4.78 -15.38 -4.74
C TYR A 77 4.39 -14.81 -3.38
N ALA A 78 5.32 -14.85 -2.43
CA ALA A 78 5.22 -14.10 -1.19
C ALA A 78 5.88 -12.73 -1.35
N ILE A 79 5.40 -11.75 -0.60
CA ILE A 79 5.99 -10.41 -0.57
C ILE A 79 6.42 -10.07 0.86
N LEU A 80 7.61 -9.53 1.03
CA LEU A 80 8.14 -9.11 2.34
C LEU A 80 7.76 -7.66 2.58
N SER A 81 7.11 -7.41 3.71
CA SER A 81 6.97 -6.07 4.28
C SER A 81 7.80 -6.01 5.55
N HIS A 82 8.71 -5.04 5.64
CA HIS A 82 9.61 -4.93 6.77
C HIS A 82 10.10 -3.50 6.98
N ARG A 83 10.85 -3.31 8.06
CA ARG A 83 11.80 -2.20 8.14
C ARG A 83 13.20 -2.68 7.76
N TRP A 84 13.97 -1.78 7.18
CA TRP A 84 15.37 -2.08 6.87
C TRP A 84 16.18 -2.18 8.16
N CYS A 85 17.06 -3.16 8.22
CA CYS A 85 18.03 -3.38 9.27
C CYS A 85 19.01 -2.22 9.31
N ARG A 86 19.42 -1.82 10.51
CA ARG A 86 20.42 -0.75 10.70
C ARG A 86 21.77 -1.07 10.06
N GLU A 87 22.11 -2.35 9.99
CA GLU A 87 23.36 -2.87 9.44
C GLU A 87 23.36 -2.99 7.90
N GLY A 88 22.22 -2.68 7.26
CA GLY A 88 22.00 -2.85 5.83
C GLY A 88 21.18 -4.08 5.47
N GLU A 89 20.75 -4.13 4.22
CA GLU A 89 19.94 -5.21 3.65
C GLU A 89 20.72 -5.95 2.56
N VAL A 90 20.28 -7.17 2.24
CA VAL A 90 20.74 -7.81 1.00
C VAL A 90 20.19 -7.00 -0.17
N THR A 91 21.09 -6.58 -1.05
CA THR A 91 20.81 -5.76 -2.23
C THR A 91 20.69 -6.60 -3.49
N LEU A 92 20.12 -6.01 -4.55
CA LEU A 92 20.03 -6.67 -5.86
C LEU A 92 21.43 -7.01 -6.40
N GLN A 93 22.41 -6.10 -6.26
CA GLN A 93 23.77 -6.29 -6.74
C GLN A 93 24.47 -7.47 -6.04
N GLU A 94 24.24 -7.64 -4.74
CA GLU A 94 24.77 -8.78 -4.00
C GLU A 94 24.14 -10.11 -4.46
N MET A 95 22.85 -10.10 -4.78
CA MET A 95 22.16 -11.29 -5.30
C MET A 95 22.62 -11.69 -6.71
N THR A 96 23.02 -10.74 -7.55
CA THR A 96 23.36 -11.00 -8.97
C THR A 96 24.87 -11.16 -9.22
N SER A 97 25.73 -10.63 -8.37
CA SER A 97 27.19 -10.63 -8.56
C SER A 97 27.87 -11.98 -8.33
N GLY A 98 27.14 -13.04 -7.94
CA GLY A 98 27.73 -14.34 -7.60
C GLY A 98 28.73 -14.28 -6.43
N SER A 99 28.66 -13.23 -5.62
CA SER A 99 29.54 -13.02 -4.47
C SER A 99 29.43 -14.18 -3.49
N THR A 100 30.57 -14.67 -2.99
CA THR A 100 30.62 -15.69 -1.94
C THR A 100 30.05 -15.21 -0.60
N LYS A 101 29.83 -13.90 -0.46
CA LYS A 101 29.16 -13.27 0.69
C LYS A 101 28.00 -12.41 0.21
N LEU A 102 26.80 -12.92 0.40
CA LEU A 102 25.58 -12.12 0.41
C LEU A 102 25.58 -11.29 1.70
N GLY A 103 25.27 -9.99 1.60
CA GLY A 103 24.94 -9.09 2.71
C GLY A 103 25.75 -9.22 4.01
N LYS A 104 25.13 -8.81 5.11
CA LYS A 104 25.60 -9.09 6.47
C LYS A 104 24.90 -10.35 6.98
N PRO A 105 25.46 -11.08 7.96
CA PRO A 105 24.82 -12.28 8.51
C PRO A 105 23.36 -12.06 8.92
N SER A 106 23.08 -10.92 9.56
CA SER A 106 21.73 -10.53 10.01
C SER A 106 20.74 -10.36 8.84
N SER A 107 21.12 -9.63 7.79
CA SER A 107 20.26 -9.41 6.62
C SER A 107 20.06 -10.66 5.78
N CYS A 108 21.09 -11.49 5.62
CA CYS A 108 20.97 -12.80 4.97
C CYS A 108 20.07 -13.74 5.75
N HIS A 109 20.20 -13.77 7.08
CA HIS A 109 19.34 -14.60 7.91
C HIS A 109 17.88 -14.14 7.82
N LYS A 110 17.64 -12.83 7.76
CA LYS A 110 16.30 -12.27 7.54
C LYS A 110 15.73 -12.71 6.19
N LEU A 111 16.49 -12.58 5.10
CA LEU A 111 16.05 -12.96 3.76
C LEU A 111 15.81 -14.47 3.63
N ALA A 112 16.70 -15.29 4.21
CA ALA A 112 16.57 -16.74 4.20
C ALA A 112 15.34 -17.20 4.98
N ASN A 113 15.10 -16.66 6.18
CA ASN A 113 13.89 -16.97 6.95
C ASN A 113 12.62 -16.50 6.23
N PHE A 114 12.64 -15.32 5.61
CA PHE A 114 11.52 -14.88 4.76
C PHE A 114 11.22 -15.89 3.66
N CYS A 115 12.23 -16.33 2.90
CA CYS A 115 12.05 -17.29 1.82
C CYS A 115 11.60 -18.66 2.33
N GLN A 116 12.10 -19.10 3.49
CA GLN A 116 11.61 -20.30 4.17
C GLN A 116 10.12 -20.17 4.53
N LYS A 117 9.71 -19.05 5.15
CA LYS A 117 8.30 -18.81 5.48
C LYS A 117 7.45 -18.72 4.22
N ALA A 118 7.93 -18.08 3.15
CA ALA A 118 7.24 -18.07 1.87
C ALA A 118 7.01 -19.48 1.30
N ALA A 119 8.01 -20.37 1.40
CA ALA A 119 7.87 -21.76 0.98
C ALA A 119 6.84 -22.55 1.81
N GLU A 120 6.73 -22.27 3.12
CA GLU A 120 5.69 -22.86 4.00
C GLU A 120 4.26 -22.50 3.53
N TYR A 121 4.07 -21.37 2.83
CA TYR A 121 2.81 -20.98 2.18
C TYR A 121 2.63 -21.56 0.76
N GLY A 122 3.56 -22.40 0.29
CA GLY A 122 3.54 -22.96 -1.06
C GLY A 122 3.89 -21.95 -2.15
N CYS A 123 4.61 -20.87 -1.82
CA CYS A 123 5.15 -19.96 -2.82
C CYS A 123 6.45 -20.54 -3.40
N GLY A 124 6.57 -20.53 -4.73
CA GLY A 124 7.84 -20.80 -5.43
C GLY A 124 8.73 -19.58 -5.54
N PHE A 125 8.12 -18.40 -5.37
CA PHE A 125 8.77 -17.11 -5.53
C PHE A 125 8.59 -16.21 -4.31
N ALA A 126 9.54 -15.32 -4.11
CA ALA A 126 9.51 -14.30 -3.08
C ALA A 126 9.86 -12.94 -3.68
N TRP A 127 9.39 -11.87 -3.06
CA TRP A 127 9.75 -10.50 -3.42
C TRP A 127 10.13 -9.71 -2.18
N ALA A 128 11.25 -9.00 -2.27
CA ALA A 128 11.66 -8.00 -1.29
C ALA A 128 12.18 -6.77 -2.02
N ASP A 129 11.72 -5.59 -1.61
CA ASP A 129 12.04 -4.30 -2.21
C ASP A 129 13.56 -4.04 -2.29
N THR A 130 14.32 -4.54 -1.30
CA THR A 130 15.78 -4.33 -1.19
C THR A 130 16.60 -5.07 -2.24
N CYS A 131 16.13 -6.24 -2.71
CA CYS A 131 16.87 -7.08 -3.64
C CYS A 131 16.13 -7.40 -4.94
N CYS A 132 14.89 -6.94 -5.10
CA CYS A 132 14.13 -7.06 -6.35
C CYS A 132 13.99 -5.72 -7.10
N ILE A 133 14.29 -4.58 -6.46
CA ILE A 133 14.32 -3.26 -7.11
C ILE A 133 15.79 -2.83 -7.23
N ASP A 134 16.18 -2.35 -8.41
CA ASP A 134 17.47 -1.69 -8.56
C ASP A 134 17.40 -0.30 -7.91
N ARG A 135 18.16 -0.12 -6.84
CA ARG A 135 18.24 1.12 -6.07
C ARG A 135 19.57 1.84 -6.24
N SER A 136 20.52 1.24 -6.94
CA SER A 136 21.87 1.77 -7.06
C SER A 136 21.95 2.88 -8.10
N ASN A 137 21.18 2.75 -9.20
CA ASN A 137 20.97 3.77 -10.21
C ASN A 137 19.53 3.68 -10.75
N PRO A 138 18.51 3.96 -9.91
CA PRO A 138 17.14 3.86 -10.37
C PRO A 138 16.90 4.96 -11.40
N SER A 139 16.63 4.59 -12.64
CA SER A 139 16.18 5.59 -13.61
C SER A 139 14.85 6.19 -13.12
N PRO A 140 14.59 7.49 -13.33
CA PRO A 140 13.29 8.07 -13.02
C PRO A 140 12.13 7.29 -13.65
N GLU A 141 12.36 6.67 -14.81
CA GLU A 141 11.41 5.77 -15.45
C GLU A 141 11.12 4.49 -14.65
N GLU A 142 12.14 3.84 -14.08
CA GLU A 142 11.95 2.66 -13.24
C GLU A 142 11.22 2.99 -11.94
N LEU A 143 11.51 4.13 -11.31
CA LEU A 143 10.78 4.58 -10.11
C LEU A 143 9.33 4.91 -10.44
N ASN A 144 9.09 5.66 -11.52
CA ASN A 144 7.74 5.99 -11.99
C ASN A 144 6.95 4.76 -12.45
N LYS A 145 7.63 3.70 -12.91
CA LYS A 145 6.98 2.42 -13.24
C LYS A 145 6.73 1.57 -11.99
N ALA A 146 7.66 1.51 -11.04
CA ALA A 146 7.59 0.62 -9.89
C ALA A 146 6.63 1.13 -8.81
N MET A 147 6.68 2.42 -8.49
CA MET A 147 5.92 2.97 -7.34
C MET A 147 4.40 2.85 -7.51
N PRO A 148 3.78 3.20 -8.65
CA PRO A 148 2.34 2.97 -8.86
C PRO A 148 1.96 1.48 -8.84
N ARG A 149 2.92 0.59 -9.13
CA ARG A 149 2.69 -0.85 -9.19
C ARG A 149 2.88 -1.56 -7.84
N MET A 150 3.59 -0.96 -6.87
CA MET A 150 3.86 -1.63 -5.60
C MET A 150 2.57 -2.06 -4.88
N PHE A 151 1.58 -1.18 -4.80
CA PHE A 151 0.28 -1.54 -4.23
C PHE A 151 -0.34 -2.74 -4.96
N ARG A 152 -0.27 -2.78 -6.29
CA ARG A 152 -0.76 -3.90 -7.10
C ARG A 152 0.04 -5.17 -6.84
N TRP A 153 1.36 -5.09 -6.63
CA TRP A 153 2.18 -6.24 -6.24
C TRP A 153 1.77 -6.77 -4.86
N TYR A 154 1.66 -5.90 -3.85
CA TYR A 154 1.16 -6.29 -2.53
C TYR A 154 -0.25 -6.91 -2.59
N ARG A 155 -1.17 -6.33 -3.39
CA ARG A 155 -2.54 -6.83 -3.59
C ARG A 155 -2.58 -8.22 -4.24
N ASN A 156 -1.65 -8.52 -5.13
CA ASN A 156 -1.62 -9.78 -5.90
C ASN A 156 -0.68 -10.84 -5.32
N ALA A 157 0.13 -10.50 -4.31
CA ALA A 157 0.92 -11.49 -3.59
C ALA A 157 0.02 -12.56 -2.96
N HIS A 158 0.48 -13.82 -2.97
CA HIS A 158 -0.24 -14.92 -2.33
C HIS A 158 -0.30 -14.73 -0.81
N VAL A 159 0.76 -14.18 -0.23
CA VAL A 159 0.85 -13.77 1.17
C VAL A 159 1.83 -12.60 1.30
N CYS A 160 1.45 -11.58 2.07
CA CYS A 160 2.36 -10.58 2.58
C CYS A 160 2.87 -11.03 3.95
N ILE A 161 4.17 -11.27 4.04
CA ILE A 161 4.85 -11.63 5.28
C ILE A 161 5.39 -10.34 5.89
N VAL A 162 4.84 -9.94 7.03
CA VAL A 162 5.27 -8.75 7.76
C VAL A 162 6.27 -9.18 8.83
N TYR A 163 7.50 -8.68 8.76
CA TYR A 163 8.53 -8.92 9.76
C TYR A 163 8.62 -7.74 10.74
N LEU A 164 8.25 -8.00 11.99
CA LEU A 164 8.26 -7.07 13.11
C LEU A 164 9.56 -7.27 13.90
N ALA A 165 10.56 -6.43 13.61
CA ALA A 165 11.92 -6.62 14.10
C ALA A 165 12.07 -6.36 15.62
N GLU A 166 11.11 -5.69 16.23
CA GLU A 166 11.16 -5.24 17.63
C GLU A 166 10.16 -6.01 18.51
N SER A 167 9.27 -6.80 17.91
CA SER A 167 8.16 -7.47 18.60
C SER A 167 8.35 -8.97 18.76
N LEU A 168 7.74 -9.54 19.80
CA LEU A 168 7.75 -10.99 20.07
C LEU A 168 6.36 -11.63 20.13
N THR A 169 5.33 -10.87 20.49
CA THR A 169 4.02 -11.38 20.89
C THR A 169 2.87 -10.49 20.42
N LEU A 170 1.64 -10.91 20.71
CA LEU A 170 0.44 -10.09 20.46
C LEU A 170 0.32 -8.86 21.39
N ASP A 171 1.04 -8.83 22.50
CA ASP A 171 0.92 -7.74 23.47
C ASP A 171 1.78 -6.53 23.06
N ASP A 172 2.87 -6.75 22.33
CA ASP A 172 3.84 -5.74 21.93
C ASP A 172 3.85 -5.40 20.43
N PHE A 173 3.19 -6.18 19.57
CA PHE A 173 3.33 -6.01 18.12
C PHE A 173 2.94 -4.62 17.59
N LEU A 174 1.93 -3.96 18.17
CA LEU A 174 1.52 -2.60 17.76
C LEU A 174 2.53 -1.52 18.14
N CYS A 175 3.45 -1.83 19.06
CA CYS A 175 4.55 -0.95 19.43
C CYS A 175 5.73 -1.05 18.45
N ASP A 176 5.71 -2.00 17.50
CA ASP A 176 6.75 -2.12 16.50
C ASP A 176 6.80 -0.86 15.64
N SER A 177 8.01 -0.36 15.41
CA SER A 177 8.21 0.80 14.57
C SER A 177 7.77 0.58 13.11
N TRP A 178 7.49 -0.66 12.68
CA TRP A 178 6.85 -0.96 11.40
C TRP A 178 5.53 -0.18 11.22
N PHE A 179 4.72 0.00 12.27
CA PHE A 179 3.46 0.76 12.20
C PHE A 179 3.66 2.26 12.01
N LEU A 180 4.88 2.76 12.22
CA LEU A 180 5.23 4.18 12.11
C LEU A 180 5.85 4.54 10.76
N GLN A 181 6.08 3.59 9.85
CA GLN A 181 6.66 3.88 8.54
C GLN A 181 5.58 4.24 7.51
N SER A 182 5.83 5.23 6.66
CA SER A 182 4.84 5.72 5.69
C SER A 182 4.39 4.64 4.70
N TRP A 183 5.34 3.96 4.07
CA TRP A 183 5.11 2.90 3.08
C TRP A 183 4.32 1.71 3.65
N THR A 184 4.48 1.36 4.93
CA THR A 184 3.83 0.17 5.48
C THR A 184 2.31 0.32 5.62
N LEU A 185 1.75 1.52 5.39
CA LEU A 185 0.29 1.70 5.33
C LEU A 185 -0.31 0.95 4.15
N GLN A 186 0.23 1.16 2.95
CA GLN A 186 -0.23 0.41 1.78
C GLN A 186 0.15 -1.07 1.88
N GLU A 187 1.27 -1.41 2.53
CA GLU A 187 1.68 -2.82 2.73
C GLU A 187 0.76 -3.55 3.72
N LEU A 188 0.12 -2.81 4.65
CA LEU A 188 -0.97 -3.32 5.47
C LEU A 188 -2.25 -3.48 4.67
N LEU A 189 -2.65 -2.47 3.88
CA LEU A 189 -3.98 -2.38 3.28
C LEU A 189 -4.12 -3.16 1.98
N ALA A 190 -3.11 -3.14 1.13
CA ALA A 190 -3.17 -3.74 -0.20
C ALA A 190 -3.34 -5.27 -0.16
N PRO A 191 -2.54 -6.06 0.60
CA PRO A 191 -2.62 -7.52 0.52
C PRO A 191 -3.94 -8.07 1.05
N VAL A 192 -4.48 -9.09 0.39
CA VAL A 192 -5.67 -9.82 0.90
C VAL A 192 -5.28 -10.77 2.05
N ARG A 193 -4.04 -11.28 2.02
CA ARG A 193 -3.49 -12.17 3.04
C ARG A 193 -2.24 -11.55 3.66
N VAL A 194 -2.25 -11.41 4.98
CA VAL A 194 -1.09 -10.94 5.75
C VAL A 194 -0.75 -11.98 6.82
N LYS A 195 0.54 -12.12 7.10
CA LYS A 195 1.03 -12.85 8.28
C LYS A 195 2.12 -12.07 8.99
N PHE A 196 1.92 -11.78 10.28
CA PHE A 196 2.90 -11.11 11.12
C PHE A 196 3.83 -12.13 11.79
N TYR A 197 5.12 -11.90 11.66
CA TYR A 197 6.18 -12.63 12.34
C TYR A 197 6.99 -11.67 13.21
N GLY A 198 7.24 -12.06 14.46
CA GLY A 198 8.11 -11.30 15.35
C GLY A 198 9.60 -11.49 15.03
N ARG A 199 10.45 -10.85 15.83
CA ARG A 199 11.92 -10.86 15.68
C ARG A 199 12.55 -12.25 15.59
N THR A 200 11.90 -13.27 16.15
CA THR A 200 12.37 -14.66 16.15
C THR A 200 11.80 -15.51 15.01
N TRP A 201 11.12 -14.88 14.03
CA TRP A 201 10.39 -15.57 12.95
C TRP A 201 9.32 -16.55 13.44
N ARG A 202 8.86 -16.35 14.67
CA ARG A 202 7.65 -16.98 15.20
C ARG A 202 6.45 -16.12 14.83
N PRO A 203 5.32 -16.73 14.43
CA PRO A 203 4.12 -15.98 14.11
C PRO A 203 3.62 -15.25 15.36
N ILE A 204 3.23 -13.98 15.22
CA ILE A 204 2.65 -13.19 16.30
C ILE A 204 1.33 -13.81 16.76
N ASN A 205 0.49 -14.22 15.81
CA ASN A 205 -0.74 -14.97 16.06
C ASN A 205 -0.59 -16.40 15.54
N THR A 206 -0.85 -17.43 16.34
CA THR A 206 -0.79 -18.84 15.89
C THR A 206 -2.14 -19.39 15.42
N ARG A 207 -3.23 -18.62 15.53
CA ARG A 207 -4.59 -19.12 15.32
C ARG A 207 -5.03 -19.26 13.86
N ALA A 208 -4.43 -18.49 12.96
CA ALA A 208 -4.82 -18.46 11.56
C ALA A 208 -3.62 -18.18 10.66
N ASP A 209 -3.59 -18.76 9.46
CA ASP A 209 -2.54 -18.47 8.45
C ASP A 209 -2.84 -17.20 7.64
N ASN A 210 -3.95 -16.52 7.92
CA ASN A 210 -4.23 -15.18 7.47
C ASN A 210 -4.63 -14.36 8.69
N ASP A 211 -3.76 -13.46 9.10
CA ASP A 211 -3.97 -12.60 10.25
C ASP A 211 -5.11 -11.60 10.00
N LYS A 212 -5.41 -11.27 8.72
CA LYS A 212 -6.61 -10.51 8.33
C LYS A 212 -7.92 -11.32 8.40
N ALA A 213 -7.87 -12.60 8.71
CA ALA A 213 -9.07 -13.41 8.98
C ALA A 213 -9.33 -13.60 10.48
N ASP A 214 -8.38 -13.22 11.36
CA ASP A 214 -8.55 -13.32 12.81
C ASP A 214 -9.27 -12.09 13.36
N ARG A 215 -10.49 -12.29 13.89
CA ARG A 215 -11.34 -11.20 14.40
C ARG A 215 -10.71 -10.43 15.56
N LYS A 216 -9.96 -11.10 16.45
CA LYS A 216 -9.35 -10.44 17.61
C LYS A 216 -8.17 -9.57 17.18
N LEU A 217 -7.35 -10.08 16.27
CA LEU A 217 -6.23 -9.34 15.72
C LEU A 217 -6.71 -8.14 14.89
N LEU A 218 -7.75 -8.31 14.08
CA LEU A 218 -8.36 -7.20 13.34
C LEU A 218 -8.89 -6.10 14.26
N ALA A 219 -9.56 -6.48 15.36
CA ALA A 219 -10.01 -5.50 16.34
C ALA A 219 -8.83 -4.75 16.97
N ALA A 220 -7.76 -5.46 17.35
CA ALA A 220 -6.55 -4.83 17.88
C ALA A 220 -5.88 -3.90 16.87
N LEU A 221 -5.73 -4.33 15.61
CA LEU A 221 -5.20 -3.51 14.52
C LEU A 221 -6.06 -2.26 14.31
N SER A 222 -7.39 -2.41 14.28
CA SER A 222 -8.31 -1.29 14.07
C SER A 222 -8.20 -0.27 15.20
N THR A 223 -8.20 -0.72 16.46
CA THR A 223 -8.00 0.16 17.63
C THR A 223 -6.63 0.83 17.61
N GLY A 224 -5.56 0.09 17.31
CA GLY A 224 -4.19 0.61 17.34
C GLY A 224 -3.86 1.58 16.21
N THR A 225 -4.44 1.37 15.02
CA THR A 225 -4.14 2.16 13.82
C THR A 225 -5.18 3.23 13.53
N GLY A 226 -6.38 3.13 14.10
CA GLY A 226 -7.52 3.98 13.76
C GLY A 226 -8.17 3.64 12.41
N ILE A 227 -7.76 2.55 11.76
CA ILE A 227 -8.30 2.11 10.47
C ILE A 227 -9.52 1.20 10.70
N PRO A 228 -10.65 1.39 10.02
CA PRO A 228 -11.80 0.49 10.13
C PRO A 228 -11.45 -0.96 9.79
N VAL A 229 -12.08 -1.91 10.48
CA VAL A 229 -11.85 -3.35 10.25
C VAL A 229 -12.10 -3.73 8.79
N GLN A 230 -13.14 -3.17 8.15
CA GLN A 230 -13.45 -3.48 6.75
C GLN A 230 -12.31 -3.05 5.81
N ASP A 231 -11.71 -1.89 6.06
CA ASP A 231 -10.58 -1.38 5.27
C ASP A 231 -9.30 -2.20 5.49
N ILE A 232 -9.04 -2.65 6.72
CA ILE A 232 -7.92 -3.57 6.99
C ILE A 232 -8.14 -4.90 6.26
N GLN A 233 -9.36 -5.45 6.27
CA GLN A 233 -9.66 -6.73 5.62
C GLN A 233 -9.59 -6.63 4.09
N CYS A 234 -10.22 -5.61 3.51
CA CYS A 234 -10.32 -5.45 2.07
C CYS A 234 -10.43 -3.97 1.69
N TYR A 235 -9.28 -3.30 1.59
CA TYR A 235 -9.22 -1.92 1.15
C TYR A 235 -9.50 -1.79 -0.36
N TRP A 236 -10.23 -0.72 -0.73
CA TRP A 236 -10.44 -0.26 -2.09
C TRP A 236 -9.87 1.14 -2.24
N ALA A 237 -9.00 1.32 -3.23
CA ALA A 237 -8.37 2.61 -3.48
C ALA A 237 -9.33 3.59 -4.15
N GLY A 238 -9.17 4.88 -3.84
CA GLY A 238 -10.00 5.94 -4.39
C GLY A 238 -9.93 7.24 -3.59
N THR A 239 -10.55 8.29 -4.10
CA THR A 239 -10.52 9.66 -3.56
C THR A 239 -11.75 10.01 -2.70
N GLU A 240 -12.42 9.00 -2.16
CA GLU A 240 -13.40 9.11 -1.08
C GLU A 240 -12.72 9.03 0.30
N ARG A 241 -13.36 9.60 1.33
CA ARG A 241 -12.88 9.61 2.72
C ARG A 241 -11.45 10.11 2.82
N VAL A 242 -11.12 11.18 2.08
CA VAL A 242 -9.74 11.64 1.90
C VAL A 242 -9.13 12.01 3.23
N ARG A 243 -9.85 12.82 4.01
CA ARG A 243 -9.42 13.22 5.34
C ARG A 243 -9.18 12.03 6.26
N GLU A 244 -10.06 11.03 6.25
CA GLU A 244 -9.93 9.81 7.05
C GLU A 244 -8.65 9.05 6.74
N LYS A 245 -8.37 8.83 5.45
CA LYS A 245 -7.15 8.16 4.98
C LYS A 245 -5.89 8.95 5.33
N LEU A 246 -5.95 10.29 5.28
CA LEU A 246 -4.86 11.15 5.75
C LEU A 246 -4.65 11.06 7.27
N MET A 247 -5.72 10.87 8.06
CA MET A 247 -5.58 10.58 9.50
C MET A 247 -4.86 9.25 9.74
N TRP A 248 -5.12 8.19 8.96
CA TRP A 248 -4.39 6.93 9.05
C TRP A 248 -2.89 7.08 8.77
N ALA A 249 -2.55 8.01 7.87
CA ALA A 249 -1.17 8.34 7.52
C ALA A 249 -0.49 9.29 8.52
N SER A 250 -1.25 10.06 9.30
CA SER A 250 -0.74 11.14 10.16
C SER A 250 0.23 10.70 11.24
N ARG A 251 0.14 9.44 11.69
CA ARG A 251 1.04 8.86 12.71
C ARG A 251 2.30 8.24 12.12
N ARG A 252 2.43 8.25 10.79
CA ARG A 252 3.53 7.62 10.07
C ARG A 252 4.57 8.66 9.66
N THR A 253 5.79 8.18 9.52
CA THR A 253 7.00 8.96 9.28
C THR A 253 7.79 8.32 8.15
N SER A 254 8.53 9.15 7.44
CA SER A 254 9.44 8.75 6.38
C SER A 254 10.78 9.43 6.57
N ARG A 255 11.83 8.83 6.01
CA ARG A 255 13.18 9.44 6.04
C ARG A 255 13.28 10.60 5.05
N LEU A 256 12.69 10.43 3.87
CA LEU A 256 12.56 11.48 2.87
C LEU A 256 11.18 12.12 3.02
N ALA A 257 11.09 13.45 2.90
CA ALA A 257 9.82 14.15 3.05
C ALA A 257 8.81 13.71 1.97
N GLU A 258 9.30 13.48 0.77
CA GLU A 258 8.53 13.12 -0.42
C GLU A 258 7.85 11.76 -0.28
N ASP A 259 8.47 10.82 0.42
CA ASP A 259 7.90 9.49 0.73
C ASP A 259 6.60 9.60 1.54
N GLY A 260 6.40 10.69 2.28
CA GLY A 260 5.14 10.98 2.97
C GLY A 260 3.97 11.19 2.01
N ALA A 261 4.24 11.69 0.80
CA ALA A 261 3.26 11.84 -0.27
C ALA A 261 3.21 10.59 -1.17
N TYR A 262 4.37 10.11 -1.61
CA TYR A 262 4.45 9.01 -2.58
C TYR A 262 3.90 7.68 -2.06
N SER A 263 4.04 7.44 -0.76
CA SER A 263 3.45 6.25 -0.11
C SER A 263 1.92 6.22 -0.13
N LEU A 264 1.25 7.35 -0.42
CA LEU A 264 -0.20 7.49 -0.41
C LEU A 264 -0.84 7.46 -1.80
N LEU A 265 -0.06 7.56 -2.89
CA LEU A 265 -0.59 7.65 -4.26
C LEU A 265 -1.56 6.52 -4.58
N ALA A 266 -1.14 5.29 -4.29
CA ALA A 266 -1.94 4.12 -4.56
C ALA A 266 -3.12 3.96 -3.59
N LEU A 267 -3.06 4.56 -2.41
CA LEU A 267 -4.18 4.59 -1.47
C LEU A 267 -5.35 5.39 -2.07
N PHE A 268 -5.03 6.47 -2.79
CA PHE A 268 -6.00 7.36 -3.41
C PHE A 268 -6.29 7.07 -4.89
N ASP A 269 -5.70 6.03 -5.47
CA ASP A 269 -5.76 5.73 -6.91
C ASP A 269 -5.39 6.95 -7.78
N VAL A 270 -4.35 7.68 -7.38
CA VAL A 270 -3.80 8.83 -8.11
C VAL A 270 -2.40 8.52 -8.63
N HIS A 271 -2.02 9.23 -9.70
CA HIS A 271 -0.71 9.11 -10.31
C HIS A 271 -0.07 10.49 -10.39
N MET A 272 1.21 10.57 -10.03
CA MET A 272 2.05 11.74 -10.23
C MET A 272 3.47 11.29 -10.53
N ASN A 273 4.23 12.11 -11.27
CA ASN A 273 5.64 11.87 -11.50
C ASN A 273 6.42 12.01 -10.19
N VAL A 274 7.17 10.98 -9.84
CA VAL A 274 8.04 10.89 -8.67
C VAL A 274 9.30 11.70 -8.93
N GLU A 275 9.60 12.60 -8.00
CA GLU A 275 10.74 13.50 -8.05
C GLU A 275 11.30 13.67 -6.62
N TYR A 276 12.55 13.30 -6.40
CA TYR A 276 13.21 13.46 -5.10
C TYR A 276 14.03 14.75 -5.08
N GLY A 277 14.06 15.42 -3.93
CA GLY A 277 14.70 16.72 -3.74
C GLY A 277 13.74 17.91 -3.70
N ILE A 278 12.43 17.67 -3.88
CA ILE A 278 11.39 18.72 -3.84
C ILE A 278 10.79 18.92 -2.45
N GLY A 279 11.11 18.03 -1.49
CA GLY A 279 10.70 18.18 -0.09
C GLY A 279 9.18 18.11 0.11
N ASP A 280 8.62 19.06 0.87
CA ASP A 280 7.20 19.14 1.18
C ASP A 280 6.32 19.50 -0.03
N GLU A 281 6.92 19.95 -1.13
CA GLU A 281 6.22 20.19 -2.40
C GLU A 281 5.53 18.92 -2.92
N ALA A 282 6.12 17.74 -2.69
CA ALA A 282 5.53 16.46 -3.07
C ALA A 282 4.14 16.26 -2.45
N PHE A 283 3.97 16.67 -1.18
CA PHE A 283 2.68 16.54 -0.50
C PHE A 283 1.67 17.58 -0.99
N GLY A 284 2.12 18.80 -1.31
CA GLY A 284 1.26 19.80 -1.96
C GLY A 284 0.73 19.33 -3.32
N ARG A 285 1.60 18.75 -4.16
CA ARG A 285 1.20 18.13 -5.44
C ARG A 285 0.19 16.99 -5.26
N LEU A 286 0.34 16.16 -4.22
CA LEU A 286 -0.66 15.16 -3.86
C LEU A 286 -2.01 15.82 -3.49
N MET A 287 -1.99 16.83 -2.63
CA MET A 287 -3.20 17.54 -2.21
C MET A 287 -3.92 18.21 -3.38
N GLU A 288 -3.20 18.80 -4.35
CA GLU A 288 -3.79 19.35 -5.58
C GLU A 288 -4.56 18.27 -6.37
N MET A 289 -3.96 17.09 -6.53
CA MET A 289 -4.61 15.97 -7.22
C MET A 289 -5.86 15.49 -6.48
N LEU A 290 -5.82 15.44 -5.13
CA LEU A 290 -6.96 15.06 -4.30
C LEU A 290 -8.08 16.09 -4.39
N LEU A 291 -7.75 17.39 -4.37
CA LEU A 291 -8.73 18.48 -4.52
C LEU A 291 -9.42 18.47 -5.89
N GLN A 292 -8.71 18.05 -6.95
CA GLN A 292 -9.28 17.96 -8.29
C GLN A 292 -10.22 16.77 -8.48
N ARG A 293 -10.03 15.68 -7.72
CA ARG A 293 -10.73 14.40 -7.92
C ARG A 293 -11.75 14.07 -6.84
N SER A 294 -11.60 14.63 -5.64
CA SER A 294 -12.54 14.46 -4.55
C SER A 294 -13.62 15.54 -4.55
N GLN A 295 -14.77 15.22 -3.98
CA GLN A 295 -15.86 16.17 -3.74
C GLN A 295 -15.92 16.62 -2.27
N GLU A 296 -14.99 16.14 -1.43
CA GLU A 296 -14.99 16.35 0.02
C GLU A 296 -14.14 17.58 0.37
N CYS A 297 -14.77 18.64 0.91
CA CYS A 297 -14.04 19.83 1.35
C CYS A 297 -13.37 19.69 2.71
N ASP A 298 -13.71 18.63 3.47
CA ASP A 298 -13.19 18.39 4.81
C ASP A 298 -11.70 18.06 4.86
N MET A 299 -11.10 17.64 3.74
CA MET A 299 -9.65 17.48 3.61
C MET A 299 -8.88 18.79 3.85
N LEU A 300 -9.52 19.96 3.74
CA LEU A 300 -8.88 21.23 4.06
C LEU A 300 -8.90 21.55 5.57
N ALA A 301 -9.58 20.74 6.39
CA ALA A 301 -9.58 20.84 7.85
C ALA A 301 -8.40 20.07 8.47
N TRP A 302 -7.20 20.65 8.30
CA TRP A 302 -5.92 20.24 8.88
C TRP A 302 -5.37 21.33 9.81
N ALA A 303 -4.44 20.99 10.69
CA ALA A 303 -3.82 21.92 11.64
C ALA A 303 -2.29 21.78 11.72
N GLY A 304 -1.60 22.83 12.17
CA GLY A 304 -0.15 22.87 12.35
C GLY A 304 0.55 24.00 11.57
N ILE A 305 1.74 23.72 11.05
CA ILE A 305 2.50 24.70 10.26
C ILE A 305 2.27 24.41 8.78
N ALA A 306 1.87 25.43 8.02
CA ALA A 306 1.69 25.33 6.57
C ALA A 306 3.00 24.98 5.85
N SER A 307 2.87 24.36 4.67
CA SER A 307 3.98 24.13 3.77
C SER A 307 4.66 25.46 3.41
N THR A 308 5.99 25.41 3.29
CA THR A 308 6.78 26.57 2.83
C THR A 308 6.56 26.88 1.34
N LYS A 309 6.04 25.90 0.60
CA LYS A 309 5.76 25.97 -0.84
C LYS A 309 4.28 26.23 -1.13
N TYR A 310 3.39 25.75 -0.25
CA TYR A 310 1.94 25.86 -0.38
C TYR A 310 1.29 26.48 0.85
N VAL A 311 1.03 27.79 0.80
CA VAL A 311 0.63 28.66 1.94
C VAL A 311 -0.66 28.21 2.66
N PHE A 312 -1.47 27.31 2.09
CA PHE A 312 -2.73 26.82 2.67
C PHE A 312 -2.82 25.29 2.81
N LEU A 313 -1.73 24.57 2.56
CA LEU A 313 -1.69 23.11 2.62
C LEU A 313 -0.67 22.66 3.67
N PRO A 314 -0.90 21.51 4.32
CA PRO A 314 0.08 20.98 5.26
C PRO A 314 1.30 20.43 4.47
N PRO A 315 2.50 20.44 5.07
CA PRO A 315 3.69 19.86 4.45
C PRO A 315 3.66 18.31 4.42
N SER A 316 2.76 17.69 5.19
CA SER A 316 2.60 16.24 5.25
C SER A 316 1.26 15.83 5.86
N ALA A 317 0.97 14.53 5.86
CA ALA A 317 -0.22 13.97 6.52
C ALA A 317 -0.24 14.19 8.04
N GLN A 318 0.87 14.57 8.68
CA GLN A 318 0.91 14.82 10.13
C GLN A 318 -0.05 15.93 10.57
N GLY A 319 -0.38 16.88 9.69
CA GLY A 319 -1.35 17.94 9.97
C GLY A 319 -2.79 17.45 10.20
N TYR A 320 -3.07 16.17 9.97
CA TYR A 320 -4.35 15.53 10.23
C TYR A 320 -4.38 14.74 11.55
N SER A 321 -3.29 14.74 12.32
CA SER A 321 -3.27 14.07 13.63
C SER A 321 -4.26 14.74 14.59
N VAL A 322 -4.98 13.91 15.35
CA VAL A 322 -5.97 14.38 16.35
C VAL A 322 -5.33 15.31 17.38
N HIS A 323 -4.04 15.16 17.69
CA HIS A 323 -3.34 16.05 18.62
C HIS A 323 -3.19 17.50 18.11
N TYR A 324 -3.28 17.72 16.79
CA TYR A 324 -3.29 19.07 16.21
C TYR A 324 -4.70 19.61 16.04
N LEU A 325 -5.72 18.76 16.10
CA LEU A 325 -7.13 19.16 16.01
C LEU A 325 -7.62 19.58 17.40
N ASP A 326 -8.40 20.65 17.48
CA ASP A 326 -9.03 21.12 18.72
C ASP A 326 -9.82 19.98 19.40
N GLU A 327 -9.57 19.75 20.70
CA GLU A 327 -10.14 18.67 21.53
C GLU A 327 -11.69 18.71 21.60
N SER A 328 -12.31 19.81 21.15
CA SER A 328 -13.76 19.95 21.03
C SER A 328 -14.39 19.20 19.85
N TYR A 329 -13.61 18.53 18.99
CA TYR A 329 -14.15 17.72 17.89
C TYR A 329 -14.84 16.44 18.40
N ASN A 330 -16.16 16.54 18.62
CA ASN A 330 -17.03 15.42 18.93
C ASN A 330 -17.88 15.07 17.68
N PRO A 331 -17.63 13.92 17.01
CA PRO A 331 -18.37 13.55 15.78
C PRO A 331 -19.84 13.21 16.02
N SER A 332 -20.29 13.08 17.28
CA SER A 332 -21.61 12.56 17.61
C SER A 332 -22.68 13.62 17.89
N HIS A 333 -22.32 14.83 18.31
CA HIS A 333 -23.30 15.85 18.66
C HIS A 333 -22.78 17.27 18.41
N ASP A 334 -23.59 18.03 17.68
CA ASP A 334 -23.50 19.45 17.28
C ASP A 334 -23.10 19.66 15.82
N HIS A 335 -23.79 20.61 15.20
CA HIS A 335 -23.63 21.10 13.81
C HIS A 335 -22.26 20.75 13.22
N TYR A 336 -22.22 19.93 12.15
CA TYR A 336 -21.03 19.36 11.50
C TYR A 336 -19.90 20.38 11.25
N GLY A 337 -19.15 20.68 12.30
CA GLY A 337 -18.11 21.70 12.34
C GLY A 337 -16.76 21.04 12.52
N LEU A 338 -16.03 20.86 11.43
CA LEU A 338 -14.66 20.39 11.44
C LEU A 338 -13.73 21.61 11.53
N ARG A 339 -12.89 21.69 12.54
CA ARG A 339 -11.90 22.76 12.70
C ARG A 339 -10.51 22.23 12.36
N GLY A 340 -9.82 22.93 11.47
CA GLY A 340 -8.39 22.80 11.27
C GLY A 340 -7.65 23.80 12.17
N ASP A 341 -6.61 24.43 11.64
CA ASP A 341 -6.00 25.61 12.28
C ASP A 341 -7.00 26.75 12.51
N GLN A 342 -6.61 27.73 13.31
CA GLN A 342 -7.46 28.87 13.74
C GLN A 342 -8.13 29.62 12.58
N ASP A 343 -7.59 29.51 11.37
CA ASP A 343 -8.06 30.22 10.18
C ASP A 343 -8.88 29.35 9.21
N MET A 344 -9.03 28.03 9.44
CA MET A 344 -9.78 27.15 8.54
C MET A 344 -10.77 26.26 9.30
N SER A 345 -12.03 26.29 8.87
CA SER A 345 -13.06 25.36 9.37
C SER A 345 -14.00 24.95 8.24
N VAL A 346 -14.61 23.77 8.35
CA VAL A 346 -15.68 23.30 7.48
C VAL A 346 -16.94 23.20 8.31
N VAL A 347 -17.96 23.96 7.94
CA VAL A 347 -19.26 24.02 8.64
C VAL A 347 -20.35 23.78 7.61
N ASP A 348 -21.21 22.79 7.87
CA ASP A 348 -22.32 22.41 6.96
C ASP A 348 -21.84 22.16 5.51
N GLY A 349 -20.70 21.47 5.37
CA GLY A 349 -20.09 21.15 4.07
C GLY A 349 -19.44 22.35 3.35
N ARG A 350 -19.32 23.51 4.00
CA ARG A 350 -18.71 24.72 3.42
C ARG A 350 -17.41 25.06 4.11
N LEU A 351 -16.37 25.30 3.31
CA LEU A 351 -15.09 25.81 3.80
C LEU A 351 -15.24 27.28 4.21
N ARG A 352 -14.86 27.59 5.44
CA ARG A 352 -14.67 28.94 5.98
C ARG A 352 -13.19 29.16 6.17
N VAL A 353 -12.65 30.12 5.41
CA VAL A 353 -11.28 30.59 5.55
C VAL A 353 -11.32 31.99 6.16
N LYS A 354 -10.65 32.17 7.29
CA LYS A 354 -10.46 33.46 7.93
C LYS A 354 -9.27 34.14 7.25
N LEU A 355 -9.56 34.99 6.29
CA LEU A 355 -8.56 35.83 5.66
C LEU A 355 -8.22 36.99 6.61
N SER A 356 -6.99 37.05 7.10
CA SER A 356 -6.48 38.13 7.96
C SER A 356 -6.33 39.49 7.23
N CYS A 357 -6.80 39.59 5.98
CA CYS A 357 -7.03 40.85 5.27
C CYS A 357 -8.42 40.85 4.64
N ARG A 358 -9.31 41.75 5.10
CA ARG A 358 -10.65 42.11 4.56
C ARG A 358 -11.39 40.96 3.83
N VAL A 359 -12.22 40.25 4.60
CA VAL A 359 -13.31 39.33 4.22
C VAL A 359 -13.56 39.20 2.70
N ALA A 360 -13.18 38.04 2.15
CA ALA A 360 -13.73 37.54 0.89
C ALA A 360 -14.35 36.15 1.15
N THR A 361 -15.64 36.02 0.84
CA THR A 361 -16.36 34.74 0.90
C THR A 361 -16.18 34.03 -0.45
N MET A 362 -15.45 32.92 -0.48
CA MET A 362 -15.39 32.06 -1.68
C MET A 362 -16.59 31.11 -1.70
N HIS A 363 -17.41 31.20 -2.73
CA HIS A 363 -18.44 30.20 -3.02
C HIS A 363 -17.84 29.07 -3.85
N VAL A 364 -17.64 27.90 -3.24
CA VAL A 364 -17.29 26.67 -3.97
C VAL A 364 -18.59 26.11 -4.52
N HIS A 365 -18.80 26.22 -5.84
CA HIS A 365 -19.92 25.59 -6.51
C HIS A 365 -19.58 24.12 -6.82
N SER A 366 -20.30 23.18 -6.22
CA SER A 366 -20.32 21.79 -6.68
C SER A 366 -20.88 21.73 -8.10
N CYS A 367 -20.12 21.18 -9.04
CA CYS A 367 -20.58 20.97 -10.41
C CYS A 367 -21.65 19.87 -10.43
N GLN A 368 -22.93 20.26 -10.33
CA GLN A 368 -24.04 19.35 -10.63
C GLN A 368 -24.07 19.12 -12.15
N ARG A 369 -23.47 18.02 -12.62
CA ARG A 369 -23.82 17.49 -13.94
C ARG A 369 -25.22 16.89 -13.81
N GLY A 370 -26.22 17.62 -14.31
CA GLY A 370 -27.60 17.15 -14.37
C GLY A 370 -27.70 15.90 -15.25
N CYS A 371 -28.34 14.85 -14.74
CA CYS A 371 -28.95 13.83 -15.57
C CYS A 371 -30.11 14.47 -16.37
N PRO A 372 -30.31 14.16 -17.66
CA PRO A 372 -31.51 14.54 -18.36
C PRO A 372 -32.71 13.70 -17.87
N PRO A 373 -33.93 14.25 -17.82
CA PRO A 373 -35.12 13.50 -17.44
C PRO A 373 -35.56 12.55 -18.56
N MET A 374 -35.88 11.31 -18.13
CA MET A 374 -36.46 10.12 -18.80
C MET A 374 -36.31 9.96 -20.31
#